data_AF-A0AAD4BC37-F1
#
_entry.id   AF-A0AAD4BC37-F1
#
_cell.length_a   1.000
_cell.length_b   1.000
_cell.length_c   1.000
_cell.angle_alpha   90.00
_cell.angle_beta   90.00
_cell.angle_gamma   90.00
#
_symmetry.space_group_name_H-M   'P 1'
#
loop_
_entity.id
_entity.type
_entity.pdbx_description
1 polymer ?
#
loop_
_entity_poly.entity_id
_entity_poly.type
_entity_poly.pdbx_seq_one_letter_code
_entity_poly.pdbx_strand_id
1 'polypeptide(L)'
;FDPDARIATTLTARPADYAIKRIEVRKHVPLWYFSREGLREAARVVRQSDENDALAITKAEEGQVTVRSAGSLAASKNAKLDHQLTYSEFMYAKNLFLTAIDNAKWGDDAIDSFNWVFHNLDNHPMREEGDRGERALLLYASRARTDWHDKLALRKAYKIATINEDLLAKIAREL
;
A
#
# COMPACT_ATOMS: atom_id res chain seq x y z
N PHE A 1 5.34 27.94 -14.48
CA PHE A 1 5.94 28.75 -13.42
C PHE A 1 4.89 29.73 -12.99
N ASP A 2 4.36 29.56 -11.78
CA ASP A 2 3.41 30.50 -11.18
C ASP A 2 4.20 31.34 -10.17
N PRO A 3 4.46 32.63 -10.46
CA PRO A 3 5.25 33.49 -9.58
C PRO A 3 4.56 33.79 -8.24
N ASP A 4 3.25 33.57 -8.16
CA ASP A 4 2.43 33.82 -6.97
C ASP A 4 2.22 32.57 -6.11
N ALA A 5 2.55 31.39 -6.66
CA ALA A 5 2.47 30.14 -5.93
C ALA A 5 3.51 30.08 -4.81
N ARG A 6 3.04 29.92 -3.57
CA ARG A 6 3.89 29.62 -2.41
C ARG A 6 4.07 28.12 -2.25
N ILE A 7 5.24 27.72 -1.75
CA ILE A 7 5.45 26.33 -1.30
C ILE A 7 4.37 25.96 -0.28
N ALA A 8 3.79 24.78 -0.43
CA ALA A 8 2.80 24.27 0.51
C ALA A 8 3.41 24.19 1.92
N THR A 9 2.60 24.48 2.95
CA THR A 9 2.99 24.39 4.37
C THR A 9 3.42 22.96 4.76
N THR A 10 3.08 21.96 3.95
CA THR A 10 3.54 20.58 4.12
C THR A 10 3.83 19.98 2.76
N LEU A 11 5.05 19.45 2.59
CA LEU A 11 5.42 18.63 1.44
C LEU A 11 5.00 17.19 1.74
N THR A 12 3.89 16.75 1.15
CA THR A 12 3.42 15.37 1.33
C THR A 12 4.37 14.41 0.62
N ALA A 13 4.96 13.48 1.36
CA ALA A 13 5.77 12.43 0.77
C ALA A 13 4.88 11.54 -0.11
N ARG A 14 5.26 11.37 -1.38
CA ARG A 14 4.51 10.60 -2.37
C ARG A 14 5.02 9.15 -2.41
N PRO A 15 4.14 8.15 -2.39
CA PRO A 15 4.52 6.76 -2.67
C PRO A 15 5.16 6.59 -4.06
N ALA A 16 5.89 5.50 -4.25
CA ALA A 16 6.49 5.19 -5.55
C ALA A 16 5.41 5.10 -6.65
N ASP A 17 5.74 5.56 -7.86
CA ASP A 17 4.82 5.51 -9.01
C ASP A 17 4.38 4.08 -9.34
N TYR A 18 5.27 3.10 -9.16
CA TYR A 18 4.92 1.68 -9.21
C TYR A 18 3.71 1.36 -8.32
N ALA A 19 3.72 1.78 -7.06
CA ALA A 19 2.65 1.49 -6.12
C ALA A 19 1.35 2.18 -6.50
N ILE A 20 1.42 3.45 -6.92
CA ILE A 20 0.25 4.22 -7.37
C ILE A 20 -0.39 3.52 -8.58
N LYS A 21 0.39 3.16 -9.60
CA LYS A 21 -0.12 2.47 -10.79
C LYS A 21 -0.76 1.12 -10.46
N ARG A 22 -0.21 0.38 -9.49
CA ARG A 22 -0.81 -0.88 -9.01
C ARG A 22 -2.17 -0.64 -8.37
N ILE A 23 -2.29 0.41 -7.56
CA ILE A 23 -3.56 0.81 -6.95
C ILE A 23 -4.60 1.23 -8.00
N GLU A 24 -4.21 2.05 -8.99
CA GLU A 24 -5.10 2.48 -10.08
C GLU A 24 -5.73 1.29 -10.81
N VAL A 25 -4.96 0.22 -11.06
CA VAL A 25 -5.46 -1.02 -11.69
C VAL A 25 -5.96 -2.07 -10.69
N ARG A 26 -6.23 -1.68 -9.44
CA ARG A 26 -6.71 -2.54 -8.33
C ARG A 26 -5.90 -3.82 -8.10
N LYS A 27 -4.59 -3.79 -8.33
CA LYS A 27 -3.68 -4.90 -8.07
C LYS A 27 -3.07 -4.79 -6.68
N HIS A 28 -2.72 -5.95 -6.11
CA HIS A 28 -2.03 -6.01 -4.83
C HIS A 28 -0.71 -5.23 -4.86
N VAL A 29 -0.47 -4.48 -3.78
CA VAL A 29 0.79 -3.80 -3.46
C VAL A 29 1.04 -3.88 -1.95
N PRO A 30 2.25 -4.28 -1.51
CA PRO A 30 2.59 -4.31 -0.09
C PRO A 30 2.49 -2.91 0.56
N LEU A 31 2.11 -2.85 1.83
CA LEU A 31 2.04 -1.58 2.57
C LEU A 31 3.40 -0.90 2.76
N TRP A 32 4.49 -1.64 2.58
CA TRP A 32 5.84 -1.09 2.64
C TRP A 32 6.03 0.17 1.78
N TYR A 33 5.41 0.23 0.59
CA TYR A 33 5.48 1.41 -0.30
C TYR A 33 4.87 2.69 0.30
N PHE A 34 4.03 2.54 1.31
CA PHE A 34 3.36 3.62 2.05
C PHE A 34 3.99 3.84 3.44
N SER A 35 4.98 3.03 3.82
CA SER A 35 5.77 3.20 5.04
C SER A 35 6.76 4.36 4.91
N ARG A 36 7.30 4.84 6.04
CA ARG A 36 8.35 5.89 6.01
C ARG A 36 9.58 5.46 5.22
N GLU A 37 9.94 4.18 5.24
CA GLU A 37 11.05 3.64 4.46
C GLU A 37 10.75 3.72 2.96
N GLY A 38 9.61 3.18 2.52
CA GLY A 38 9.19 3.22 1.12
C GLY A 38 9.02 4.63 0.57
N LEU A 39 8.49 5.56 1.36
CA LEU A 39 8.35 6.97 0.98
C LEU A 39 9.72 7.66 0.80
N ARG A 40 10.69 7.38 1.69
CA ARG A 40 12.05 7.91 1.55
C ARG A 40 12.73 7.36 0.32
N GLU A 41 12.55 6.07 0.02
CA GLU A 41 13.10 5.47 -1.18
C GLU A 41 12.49 6.08 -2.46
N ALA A 42 11.16 6.20 -2.52
CA ALA A 42 10.47 6.84 -3.64
C ALA A 42 11.00 8.27 -3.89
N ALA A 43 11.19 9.03 -2.82
CA ALA A 43 11.73 10.39 -2.92
C ALA A 43 13.22 10.44 -3.30
N ARG A 44 14.00 9.37 -3.11
CA ARG A 44 15.38 9.27 -3.63
C ARG A 44 15.39 8.96 -5.11
N VAL A 45 14.59 8.00 -5.55
CA VAL A 45 14.48 7.62 -6.97
C VAL A 45 14.08 8.81 -7.84
N VAL A 46 13.13 9.63 -7.40
CA VAL A 46 12.72 10.85 -8.12
C VAL A 46 13.84 11.90 -8.20
N ARG A 47 14.73 11.96 -7.20
CA ARG A 47 15.83 12.93 -7.14
C ARG A 47 17.10 12.47 -7.85
N GLN A 48 17.26 11.17 -8.04
CA GLN A 48 18.45 10.52 -8.62
C GLN A 48 18.22 10.07 -10.06
N SER A 49 17.26 10.64 -10.79
CA SER A 49 17.18 10.43 -12.24
C SER A 49 18.41 11.10 -12.87
N ASP A 50 19.51 10.35 -12.94
CA ASP A 50 20.76 10.77 -13.56
C ASP A 50 20.59 10.92 -15.07
N GLU A 51 21.53 11.59 -15.75
CA GLU A 51 21.51 11.79 -17.21
C GLU A 51 21.44 10.49 -18.04
N ASN A 52 21.79 9.35 -17.43
CA ASN A 52 21.74 8.01 -18.04
C ASN A 52 20.53 7.17 -17.60
N ASP A 53 19.60 7.74 -16.84
CA ASP A 53 18.41 7.01 -16.41
C ASP A 53 17.44 6.83 -17.58
N ALA A 54 17.01 5.58 -17.80
CA ALA A 54 16.12 5.27 -18.91
C ALA A 54 14.76 5.96 -18.69
N LEU A 55 14.30 6.74 -19.66
CA LEU A 55 13.02 7.43 -19.58
C LEU A 55 11.90 6.55 -20.14
N ALA A 56 10.82 6.43 -19.38
CA ALA A 56 9.59 5.78 -19.79
C ALA A 56 8.54 6.83 -20.17
N ILE A 57 8.01 6.70 -21.39
CA ILE A 57 6.89 7.49 -21.88
C ILE A 57 5.59 6.77 -21.48
N THR A 58 4.75 7.42 -20.68
CA THR A 58 3.49 6.83 -20.20
C THR A 58 2.32 7.72 -20.54
N LYS A 59 1.23 7.14 -21.03
CA LYS A 59 -0.04 7.87 -21.17
C LYS A 59 -0.59 8.23 -19.79
N ALA A 60 -0.92 9.49 -19.60
CA ALA A 60 -1.68 10.00 -18.46
C ALA A 60 -3.18 9.99 -18.81
N GLU A 61 -4.01 10.39 -17.84
CA GLU A 61 -5.43 10.65 -18.09
C GLU A 61 -5.61 11.75 -19.15
N GLU A 62 -6.75 11.74 -19.84
CA GLU A 62 -7.13 12.75 -20.86
C GLU A 62 -6.18 12.83 -22.07
N GLY A 63 -5.49 11.73 -22.41
CA GLY A 63 -4.67 11.66 -23.63
C GLY A 63 -3.33 12.41 -23.54
N GLN A 64 -2.99 12.96 -22.38
CA GLN A 64 -1.66 13.50 -22.12
C GLN A 64 -0.60 12.39 -22.05
N VAL A 65 0.64 12.76 -22.32
CA VAL A 65 1.79 11.87 -22.23
C VAL A 65 2.77 12.46 -21.22
N THR A 66 3.13 11.68 -20.20
CA THR A 66 4.14 12.08 -19.20
C THR A 66 5.39 11.23 -19.38
N VAL A 67 6.56 11.88 -19.30
CA VAL A 67 7.85 11.20 -19.26
C VAL A 67 8.26 11.05 -17.80
N ARG A 68 8.65 9.83 -17.39
CA ARG A 68 9.10 9.52 -16.03
C ARG A 68 10.34 8.63 -16.08
N SER A 69 11.13 8.61 -15.00
CA SER A 69 12.19 7.61 -14.83
C SER A 69 11.61 6.20 -14.90
N ALA A 70 12.22 5.30 -15.69
CA ALA A 70 11.83 3.89 -15.74
C ALA A 70 12.03 3.21 -14.38
N GLY A 71 13.03 3.65 -13.60
CA GLY A 71 13.27 3.16 -12.25
C GLY A 71 12.11 3.41 -11.29
N SER A 72 11.37 4.52 -11.44
CA SER A 72 10.20 4.81 -10.59
C SER A 72 9.00 3.89 -10.84
N LEU A 73 8.98 3.23 -12.01
CA LEU A 73 7.93 2.31 -12.43
C LEU A 73 8.23 0.85 -12.09
N ALA A 74 9.47 0.54 -11.71
CA ALA A 74 9.86 -0.80 -11.30
C ALA A 74 9.48 -1.08 -9.84
N ALA A 75 9.24 -2.36 -9.53
CA ALA A 75 9.11 -2.77 -8.14
C ALA A 75 10.46 -2.61 -7.43
N SER A 76 10.43 -2.07 -6.21
CA SER A 76 11.62 -1.97 -5.37
C SER A 76 12.12 -3.35 -4.95
N LYS A 77 13.45 -3.54 -4.97
CA LYS A 77 14.12 -4.72 -4.40
C LYS A 77 14.05 -4.76 -2.87
N ASN A 78 13.78 -3.62 -2.23
CA ASN A 78 13.66 -3.49 -0.78
C ASN A 78 12.22 -3.66 -0.29
N ALA A 79 11.27 -3.85 -1.21
CA ALA A 79 9.86 -3.99 -0.85
C ALA A 79 9.65 -5.20 0.06
N LYS A 80 9.13 -4.94 1.26
CA LYS A 80 8.76 -5.95 2.25
C LYS A 80 7.30 -6.34 2.09
N LEU A 81 6.98 -7.62 2.27
CA LEU A 81 5.59 -8.07 2.45
C LEU A 81 5.04 -7.52 3.76
N ASP A 82 3.71 -7.41 3.89
CA ASP A 82 3.10 -6.79 5.06
C ASP A 82 3.51 -7.47 6.39
N HIS A 83 3.66 -8.80 6.37
CA HIS A 83 4.06 -9.58 7.54
C HIS A 83 5.55 -9.48 7.89
N GLN A 84 6.33 -8.77 7.08
CA GLN A 84 7.73 -8.44 7.33
C GLN A 84 7.89 -7.00 7.85
N LEU A 85 6.80 -6.24 7.97
CA LEU A 85 6.77 -4.93 8.63
C LEU A 85 6.61 -5.12 10.14
N THR A 86 7.04 -4.12 10.91
CA THR A 86 6.56 -4.01 12.29
C THR A 86 5.07 -3.60 12.30
N TYR A 87 4.37 -3.90 13.39
CA TYR A 87 2.96 -3.51 13.51
C TYR A 87 2.78 -1.99 13.41
N SER A 88 3.67 -1.22 14.02
CA SER A 88 3.69 0.24 13.93
C SER A 88 3.88 0.75 12.50
N GLU A 89 4.79 0.15 11.73
CA GLU A 89 4.99 0.52 10.31
C GLU A 89 3.77 0.18 9.46
N PHE A 90 3.16 -0.99 9.68
CA PHE A 90 1.94 -1.42 9.00
C PHE A 90 0.79 -0.44 9.28
N MET A 91 0.57 -0.06 10.54
CA MET A 91 -0.48 0.87 10.95
C MET A 91 -0.21 2.32 10.56
N TYR A 92 1.06 2.73 10.44
CA TYR A 92 1.40 4.00 9.82
C TYR A 92 1.05 4.00 8.33
N ALA A 93 1.45 2.95 7.62
CA ALA A 93 1.29 2.81 6.18
C ALA A 93 -0.19 2.69 5.75
N LYS A 94 -1.06 2.13 6.59
CA LYS A 94 -2.49 1.97 6.26
C LYS A 94 -3.15 3.30 5.88
N ASN A 95 -2.81 4.39 6.56
CA ASN A 95 -3.47 5.68 6.37
C ASN A 95 -3.19 6.23 4.97
N LEU A 96 -1.92 6.16 4.53
CA LEU A 96 -1.56 6.57 3.18
C LEU A 96 -2.12 5.62 2.11
N PHE A 97 -2.22 4.32 2.41
CA PHE A 97 -2.87 3.37 1.52
C PHE A 97 -4.37 3.68 1.34
N LEU A 98 -5.08 3.97 2.43
CA LEU A 98 -6.49 4.36 2.40
C LEU A 98 -6.73 5.62 1.57
N THR A 99 -5.89 6.65 1.74
CA THR A 99 -5.91 7.84 0.88
C THR A 99 -5.63 7.49 -0.59
N ALA A 100 -4.70 6.57 -0.86
CA ALA A 100 -4.36 6.18 -2.23
C ALA A 100 -5.52 5.44 -2.93
N ILE A 101 -6.23 4.55 -2.25
CA ILE A 101 -7.38 3.84 -2.83
C ILE A 101 -8.60 4.75 -3.03
N ASP A 102 -8.78 5.77 -2.18
CA ASP A 102 -9.80 6.80 -2.34
C ASP A 102 -9.52 7.71 -3.54
N ASN A 103 -8.27 8.14 -3.69
CA ASN A 103 -7.83 8.90 -4.86
C ASN A 103 -8.00 8.08 -6.16
N ALA A 104 -7.76 6.77 -6.11
CA ALA A 104 -7.95 5.85 -7.23
C ALA A 104 -9.41 5.39 -7.43
N LYS A 105 -10.38 5.97 -6.71
CA LYS A 105 -11.81 5.73 -6.88
C LYS A 105 -12.18 4.24 -6.80
N TRP A 106 -11.70 3.56 -5.76
CA TRP A 106 -12.04 2.15 -5.52
C TRP A 106 -13.53 1.94 -5.18
N GLY A 107 -14.23 2.99 -4.77
CA GLY A 107 -15.64 2.98 -4.39
C GLY A 107 -15.81 2.71 -2.89
N ASP A 108 -16.88 3.29 -2.32
CA ASP A 108 -17.08 3.38 -0.87
C ASP A 108 -17.10 1.99 -0.19
N ASP A 109 -17.78 1.01 -0.78
CA ASP A 109 -17.83 -0.36 -0.23
C ASP A 109 -16.45 -0.99 -0.02
N ALA A 110 -15.54 -0.78 -0.98
CA ALA A 110 -14.18 -1.30 -0.90
C ALA A 110 -13.37 -0.53 0.15
N ILE A 111 -13.44 0.80 0.12
CA ILE A 111 -12.74 1.68 1.06
C ILE A 111 -13.18 1.39 2.50
N ASP A 112 -14.48 1.30 2.74
CA ASP A 112 -15.05 0.96 4.05
C ASP A 112 -14.64 -0.43 4.50
N SER A 113 -14.62 -1.41 3.60
CA SER A 113 -14.17 -2.76 3.94
C SER A 113 -12.69 -2.78 4.38
N PHE A 114 -11.83 -1.98 3.74
CA PHE A 114 -10.44 -1.83 4.16
C PHE A 114 -10.30 -1.05 5.47
N ASN A 115 -11.08 0.03 5.67
CA ASN A 115 -11.12 0.75 6.94
C ASN A 115 -11.45 -0.20 8.11
N TRP A 116 -12.50 -1.01 7.95
CA TRP A 116 -12.94 -1.95 8.97
C TRP A 116 -11.95 -3.07 9.23
N VAL A 117 -11.30 -3.64 8.21
CA VAL A 117 -10.29 -4.69 8.49
C VAL A 117 -9.11 -4.12 9.28
N PHE A 118 -8.64 -2.92 8.96
CA PHE A 118 -7.57 -2.29 9.72
C PHE A 118 -8.00 -1.94 11.15
N HIS A 119 -9.24 -1.48 11.34
CA HIS A 119 -9.79 -1.22 12.67
C HIS A 119 -9.88 -2.51 13.50
N ASN A 120 -10.41 -3.58 12.91
CA ASN A 120 -10.59 -4.86 13.58
C ASN A 120 -9.24 -5.50 13.94
N LEU A 121 -8.23 -5.39 13.08
CA LEU A 121 -6.88 -5.87 13.38
C LEU A 121 -6.26 -5.09 14.56
N ASP A 122 -6.48 -3.77 14.63
CA ASP A 122 -5.93 -2.90 15.68
C ASP A 122 -6.56 -3.17 17.05
N ASN A 123 -7.82 -3.58 17.06
CA ASN A 123 -8.59 -3.85 18.28
C ASN A 123 -8.76 -5.36 18.57
N HIS A 124 -8.01 -6.21 17.87
CA HIS A 124 -8.12 -7.66 18.04
C HIS A 124 -7.48 -8.12 19.36
N PRO A 125 -8.06 -9.08 20.12
CA PRO A 125 -7.49 -9.59 21.37
C PRO A 125 -6.04 -10.09 21.28
N MET A 126 -5.63 -10.63 20.13
CA MET A 126 -4.22 -11.03 19.90
C MET A 126 -3.22 -9.88 20.07
N ARG A 127 -3.64 -8.61 20.06
CA ARG A 127 -2.76 -7.49 20.40
C ARG A 127 -2.22 -7.56 21.83
N GLU A 128 -2.95 -8.22 22.74
CA GLU A 128 -2.52 -8.43 24.12
C GLU A 128 -1.45 -9.52 24.27
N GLU A 129 -1.27 -10.37 23.24
CA GLU A 129 -0.27 -11.45 23.22
C GLU A 129 1.14 -10.97 22.85
N GLY A 130 1.34 -9.66 22.70
CA GLY A 130 2.63 -9.05 22.34
C GLY A 130 3.10 -9.43 20.92
N ASP A 131 4.41 -9.58 20.74
CA ASP A 131 5.05 -9.81 19.43
C ASP A 131 4.46 -10.99 18.66
N ARG A 132 4.12 -12.08 19.35
CA ARG A 132 3.54 -13.27 18.71
C ARG A 132 2.18 -12.95 18.07
N GLY A 133 1.32 -12.27 18.81
CA GLY A 133 0.00 -11.89 18.32
C GLY A 133 0.07 -10.86 17.20
N GLU A 134 0.96 -9.88 17.29
CA GLU A 134 1.21 -8.92 16.21
C GLU A 134 1.70 -9.62 14.94
N ARG A 135 2.64 -10.57 15.03
CA ARG A 135 3.10 -11.38 13.89
C ARG A 135 1.97 -12.20 13.27
N ALA A 136 1.08 -12.78 14.09
CA ALA A 136 -0.09 -13.51 13.60
C ALA A 136 -1.05 -12.60 12.83
N LEU A 137 -1.38 -11.43 13.39
CA LEU A 137 -2.25 -10.44 12.75
C LEU A 137 -1.68 -9.91 11.43
N LEU A 138 -0.37 -9.61 11.40
CA LEU A 138 0.28 -9.14 10.17
C LEU A 138 0.36 -10.23 9.10
N LEU A 139 0.62 -11.49 9.48
CA LEU A 139 0.59 -12.61 8.55
C LEU A 139 -0.82 -12.88 8.02
N TYR A 140 -1.85 -12.78 8.87
CA TYR A 140 -3.24 -12.81 8.43
C TYR A 140 -3.55 -11.68 7.43
N ALA A 141 -3.21 -10.43 7.78
CA ALA A 141 -3.46 -9.27 6.92
C ALA A 141 -2.75 -9.41 5.56
N SER A 142 -1.50 -9.86 5.57
CA SER A 142 -0.71 -10.11 4.36
C SER A 142 -1.38 -11.13 3.44
N ARG A 143 -1.86 -12.26 4.00
CA ARG A 143 -2.54 -13.32 3.24
C ARG A 143 -3.92 -12.85 2.74
N ALA A 144 -4.73 -12.24 3.62
CA ALA A 144 -6.08 -11.79 3.30
C ALA A 144 -6.09 -10.69 2.22
N ARG A 145 -5.17 -9.72 2.29
CA ARG A 145 -5.06 -8.66 1.26
C ARG A 145 -4.62 -9.24 -0.08
N THR A 146 -3.66 -10.16 -0.08
CA THR A 146 -3.21 -10.81 -1.31
C THR A 146 -4.34 -11.62 -1.96
N ASP A 147 -5.01 -12.50 -1.20
CA ASP A 147 -6.12 -13.31 -1.71
C ASP A 147 -7.29 -12.42 -2.19
N TRP A 148 -7.64 -11.36 -1.45
CA TRP A 148 -8.70 -10.44 -1.85
C TRP A 148 -8.47 -9.86 -3.25
N HIS A 149 -7.23 -9.45 -3.56
CA HIS A 149 -6.88 -8.95 -4.89
C HIS A 149 -6.94 -10.04 -5.97
N ASP A 150 -6.49 -11.26 -5.67
CA ASP A 150 -6.58 -12.39 -6.59
C ASP A 150 -8.06 -12.75 -6.88
N LYS A 151 -8.91 -12.74 -5.86
CA LYS A 151 -10.36 -12.95 -6.00
C LYS A 151 -11.03 -11.79 -6.75
N LEU A 152 -10.57 -10.55 -6.57
CA LEU A 152 -11.08 -9.39 -7.30
C LEU A 152 -10.90 -9.56 -8.80
N ALA A 153 -9.73 -10.03 -9.26
CA ALA A 153 -9.47 -10.31 -10.67
C ALA A 153 -10.44 -11.36 -11.26
N LEU A 154 -10.99 -12.23 -10.42
CA LEU A 154 -11.98 -13.25 -10.78
C LEU A 154 -13.44 -12.81 -10.53
N ARG A 155 -13.68 -11.55 -10.14
CA ARG A 155 -14.99 -11.02 -9.72
C ARG A 155 -15.62 -11.78 -8.55
N LYS A 156 -14.78 -12.27 -7.63
CA LYS A 156 -15.15 -13.05 -6.44
C LYS A 156 -14.62 -12.46 -5.14
N ALA A 157 -14.18 -11.19 -5.17
CA ALA A 157 -13.72 -10.50 -3.97
C ALA A 157 -14.83 -10.50 -2.91
N TYR A 158 -14.44 -10.79 -1.68
CA TYR A 158 -15.32 -10.83 -0.53
C TYR A 158 -15.17 -9.55 0.31
N LYS A 159 -16.05 -9.36 1.29
CA LYS A 159 -15.94 -8.28 2.26
C LYS A 159 -14.75 -8.55 3.21
N ILE A 160 -13.61 -7.91 2.97
CA ILE A 160 -12.38 -8.12 3.76
C ILE A 160 -12.48 -7.62 5.20
N ALA A 161 -13.50 -6.81 5.53
CA ALA A 161 -13.71 -6.19 6.84
C ALA A 161 -13.66 -7.16 8.02
N THR A 162 -14.20 -8.37 7.85
CA THR A 162 -14.35 -9.34 8.94
C THR A 162 -13.12 -10.24 9.04
N ILE A 163 -12.56 -10.35 10.25
CA ILE A 163 -11.47 -11.29 10.52
C ILE A 163 -12.04 -12.71 10.51
N ASN A 164 -11.40 -13.60 9.74
CA ASN A 164 -11.68 -15.02 9.79
C ASN A 164 -10.88 -15.62 10.94
N GLU A 165 -11.55 -15.78 12.08
CA GLU A 165 -10.95 -16.26 13.34
C GLU A 165 -10.33 -17.67 13.19
N ASP A 166 -10.94 -18.55 12.41
CA ASP A 166 -10.40 -19.90 12.19
C ASP A 166 -9.07 -19.85 11.44
N LEU A 167 -8.98 -19.00 10.41
CA LEU A 167 -7.75 -18.79 9.64
C LEU A 167 -6.69 -18.12 10.51
N LEU A 168 -7.06 -17.11 11.30
CA LEU A 168 -6.14 -16.42 12.21
C LEU A 168 -5.61 -17.38 13.29
N ALA A 169 -6.47 -18.20 13.91
CA ALA A 169 -6.07 -19.21 14.89
C ALA A 169 -5.18 -20.30 14.27
N LYS A 170 -5.40 -20.67 13.00
CA LYS A 170 -4.49 -21.56 12.27
C LYS A 170 -3.12 -20.91 12.08
N ILE A 171 -3.07 -19.65 11.64
CA ILE A 171 -1.83 -18.88 11.47
C ILE A 171 -1.06 -18.78 12.79
N ALA A 172 -1.74 -18.44 13.89
CA ALA A 172 -1.11 -18.26 15.20
C ALA A 172 -0.50 -19.56 15.76
N ARG A 173 -1.06 -20.74 15.41
CA ARG A 173 -0.51 -22.05 15.78
C ARG A 173 0.72 -22.45 14.98
N GLU A 174 0.87 -21.94 13.76
CA GLU A 174 1.98 -22.24 12.85
C GLU A 174 3.19 -21.30 13.07
N LEU A 175 3.03 -20.23 13.85
CA LEU A 175 4.07 -19.26 14.24
C LEU A 175 4.78 -19.65 15.53
#